data_AF-A0A961G4K7-F1
#
_entry.id   AF-A0A961G4K7-F1
#
_cell.length_a   1.000
_cell.length_b   1.000
_cell.length_c   1.000
_cell.angle_alpha   90.00
_cell.angle_beta   90.00
_cell.angle_gamma   90.00
#
_symmetry.space_group_name_H-M   'P 1'
#
loop_
_entity.id
_entity.type
_entity.pdbx_description
1 polymer ?
#
loop_
_entity_poly.entity_id
_entity_poly.type
_entity_poly.pdbx_seq_one_letter_code
_entity_poly.pdbx_strand_id
1 'polypeptide(L)'
;PISNPTHFDLAIPKTQIHPIFIQNRMPDVVDTLIGKVPLGGDYQVYAIQAEIAINERLSINATKDGYIVFDPDHTLEETNGWANVAAGLKYAWLYEPEQRLASNVQLLYEIPLGSEQA
;
A
#
# COMPACT_ATOMS: atom_id res chain seq x y z
N PRO A 1 7.89 7.67 16.57
CA PRO A 1 7.20 8.40 15.47
C PRO A 1 6.28 7.45 14.69
N ILE A 2 5.05 7.88 14.41
CA ILE A 2 4.11 7.11 13.60
C ILE A 2 4.52 7.28 12.13
N SER A 3 5.20 6.29 11.57
CA SER A 3 5.54 6.23 10.15
C SER A 3 4.37 5.68 9.34
N ASN A 4 4.22 6.10 8.09
CA ASN A 4 3.17 5.59 7.20
C ASN A 4 3.33 4.06 7.01
N PRO A 5 2.31 3.24 7.35
CA PRO A 5 2.41 1.78 7.30
C PRO A 5 2.56 1.22 5.88
N THR A 6 2.26 2.01 4.84
CA THR A 6 2.34 1.59 3.43
C THR A 6 3.60 2.08 2.72
N HIS A 7 4.40 2.93 3.35
CA HIS A 7 5.60 3.53 2.73
C HIS A 7 6.87 3.25 3.52
N PHE A 8 6.82 2.25 4.42
CA PHE A 8 7.99 1.84 5.17
C PHE A 8 8.92 1.04 4.25
N ASP A 9 10.12 1.56 4.03
CA ASP A 9 11.16 0.83 3.34
C ASP A 9 12.53 1.15 3.95
N LEU A 10 13.41 0.15 3.98
CA LEU A 10 14.79 0.31 4.44
C LEU A 10 15.68 0.69 3.26
N ALA A 11 16.69 1.50 3.56
CA ALA A 11 17.67 1.89 2.56
C ALA A 11 18.58 0.74 2.10
N ILE A 12 18.56 -0.38 2.81
CA ILE A 12 19.39 -1.54 2.55
C ILE A 12 18.56 -2.57 1.79
N PRO A 13 19.00 -3.02 0.60
CA PRO A 13 18.36 -4.09 -0.15
C PRO A 13 18.27 -5.36 0.68
N LYS A 14 17.06 -5.90 0.84
CA LYS A 14 16.82 -7.13 1.61
C LYS A 14 15.69 -7.94 1.00
N THR A 15 15.76 -9.26 1.11
CA THR A 15 14.64 -10.13 0.77
C THR A 15 13.65 -10.16 1.91
N GLN A 16 12.45 -9.63 1.71
CA GLN A 16 11.42 -9.48 2.74
C GLN A 16 10.02 -9.47 2.13
N ILE A 17 9.04 -9.86 2.95
CA ILE A 17 7.62 -9.81 2.61
C ILE A 17 6.85 -9.18 3.77
N HIS A 18 5.99 -8.22 3.45
CA HIS A 18 5.16 -7.50 4.40
C HIS A 18 3.69 -7.63 4.00
N PRO A 19 2.91 -8.48 4.69
CA PRO A 19 1.47 -8.45 4.58
C PRO A 19 0.91 -7.21 5.29
N ILE A 20 -0.05 -6.56 4.66
CA ILE A 20 -0.75 -5.37 5.15
C ILE A 20 -2.23 -5.71 5.19
N PHE A 21 -2.82 -5.55 6.37
CA PHE A 21 -4.27 -5.62 6.55
C PHE A 21 -4.74 -4.33 7.21
N ILE A 22 -5.70 -3.67 6.58
CA ILE A 22 -6.33 -2.46 7.12
C ILE A 22 -7.82 -2.72 7.17
N GLN A 23 -8.39 -2.57 8.36
CA GLN A 23 -9.83 -2.58 8.59
C GLN A 23 -10.23 -1.18 9.04
N ASN A 24 -11.25 -0.61 8.43
CA ASN A 24 -11.84 0.62 8.92
C ASN A 24 -13.36 0.54 8.87
N ARG A 25 -14.01 0.92 9.97
CA ARG A 25 -15.48 1.05 10.02
C ARG A 25 -15.87 2.46 9.63
N MET A 26 -16.85 2.57 8.76
CA MET A 26 -17.42 3.84 8.36
C MET A 26 -18.39 4.32 9.44
N PRO A 27 -18.55 5.64 9.61
CA PRO A 27 -19.55 6.18 10.51
C PRO A 27 -20.96 5.87 10.01
N ASP A 28 -21.87 5.54 10.94
CA ASP A 28 -23.27 5.20 10.62
C ASP A 28 -24.00 6.34 9.90
N VAL A 29 -23.61 7.60 10.18
CA VAL A 29 -24.22 8.80 9.60
C VAL A 29 -23.13 9.81 9.24
N VAL A 30 -23.22 10.37 8.04
CA VAL A 30 -22.39 11.47 7.58
C VAL A 30 -23.22 12.75 7.41
N ASP A 31 -22.68 13.87 7.88
CA ASP A 31 -23.28 15.19 7.68
C ASP A 31 -22.88 15.72 6.29
N THR A 32 -23.87 15.96 5.43
CA THR A 32 -23.68 16.49 4.07
C THR A 32 -24.36 17.85 3.92
N LEU A 33 -24.08 18.56 2.83
CA LEU A 33 -24.74 19.85 2.50
C LEU A 33 -26.27 19.75 2.40
N ILE A 34 -26.80 18.54 2.16
CA ILE A 34 -28.24 18.27 2.01
C ILE A 34 -28.87 17.60 3.24
N GLY A 35 -28.11 17.43 4.32
CA GLY A 35 -28.57 16.82 5.58
C GLY A 35 -27.77 15.58 5.97
N LYS A 36 -28.30 14.85 6.96
CA LYS A 36 -27.70 13.61 7.49
C LYS A 36 -28.07 12.43 6.61
N VAL A 37 -27.05 11.73 6.11
CA VAL A 37 -27.21 10.57 5.23
C VAL A 37 -26.66 9.33 5.94
N PRO A 38 -27.41 8.22 5.99
CA PRO A 38 -26.92 6.96 6.55
C PRO A 38 -25.83 6.38 5.63
N LEU A 39 -24.70 5.95 6.20
CA LEU A 39 -23.61 5.33 5.45
C LEU A 39 -23.36 3.91 5.97
N GLY A 40 -22.84 3.79 7.20
CA GLY A 40 -22.54 2.51 7.82
C GLY A 40 -21.50 1.69 7.04
N GLY A 41 -21.30 0.45 7.47
CA GLY A 41 -20.43 -0.52 6.81
C GLY A 41 -18.94 -0.40 7.13
N ASP A 42 -18.14 -1.14 6.37
CA ASP A 42 -16.70 -1.18 6.53
C ASP A 42 -15.94 -1.28 5.21
N TYR A 43 -14.66 -0.93 5.27
CA TYR A 43 -13.74 -1.19 4.18
C TYR A 43 -12.50 -1.92 4.69
N GLN A 44 -12.05 -2.86 3.87
CA GLN A 44 -10.93 -3.73 4.16
C GLN A 44 -9.92 -3.64 3.03
N VAL A 45 -8.64 -3.53 3.39
CA VAL A 45 -7.53 -3.55 2.45
C VAL A 45 -6.63 -4.72 2.79
N TYR A 46 -6.47 -5.62 1.84
CA TYR A 46 -5.49 -6.69 1.88
C TYR A 46 -4.38 -6.32 0.90
N ALA A 47 -3.15 -6.13 1.36
CA ALA A 47 -2.04 -5.85 0.46
C ALA A 47 -0.78 -6.62 0.84
N ILE A 48 0.09 -6.83 -0.14
CA ILE A 48 1.40 -7.42 0.03
C ILE A 48 2.43 -6.44 -0.53
N GLN A 49 3.52 -6.30 0.21
CA GLN A 49 4.74 -5.68 -0.29
C GLN A 49 5.85 -6.72 -0.21
N ALA A 50 6.55 -6.91 -1.30
CA ALA A 50 7.64 -7.86 -1.40
C ALA A 50 8.88 -7.16 -1.95
N GLU A 51 10.03 -7.55 -1.41
CA GLU A 51 11.32 -7.14 -1.92
C GLU A 51 12.21 -8.37 -2.06
N ILE A 52 12.96 -8.44 -3.15
CA ILE A 52 13.92 -9.51 -3.42
C ILE A 52 15.27 -8.86 -3.69
N ALA A 53 16.23 -9.09 -2.79
CA ALA A 53 17.60 -8.65 -3.00
C ALA A 53 18.28 -9.52 -4.07
N ILE A 54 18.73 -8.89 -5.16
CA ILE A 54 19.56 -9.53 -6.19
C ILE A 54 21.00 -9.62 -5.70
N ASN A 55 21.46 -8.58 -5.01
CA ASN A 55 22.78 -8.50 -4.38
C ASN A 55 22.74 -7.49 -3.22
N GLU A 56 23.90 -7.17 -2.64
CA GLU A 56 24.03 -6.25 -1.51
C GLU A 56 23.60 -4.80 -1.79
N ARG A 57 23.47 -4.43 -3.08
CA ARG A 57 23.17 -3.06 -3.53
C ARG A 57 21.95 -2.91 -4.43
N LEU A 58 21.37 -4.01 -4.91
CA LEU A 58 20.24 -3.99 -5.85
C LEU A 58 19.15 -4.93 -5.37
N SER A 59 17.91 -4.44 -5.32
CA SER A 59 16.71 -5.24 -5.11
C SER A 59 15.60 -4.91 -6.10
N ILE A 60 14.74 -5.90 -6.33
CA ILE A 60 13.45 -5.72 -7.01
C ILE A 60 12.40 -5.54 -5.92
N ASN A 61 11.56 -4.51 -6.11
CA ASN A 61 10.52 -4.13 -5.18
C ASN A 61 9.16 -4.30 -5.88
N ALA A 62 8.23 -4.98 -5.23
CA ALA A 62 6.82 -5.01 -5.59
C ALA A 62 6.04 -4.45 -4.40
N THR A 63 5.37 -3.34 -4.59
CA THR A 63 4.66 -2.58 -3.57
C THR A 63 3.21 -2.38 -3.98
N LYS A 64 2.32 -2.29 -2.98
CA LYS A 64 0.91 -1.95 -3.16
C LYS A 64 0.10 -2.96 -3.98
N ASP A 65 0.53 -4.23 -4.01
CA ASP A 65 -0.31 -5.28 -4.56
C ASP A 65 -1.42 -5.61 -3.57
N GLY A 66 -2.63 -5.08 -3.80
CA GLY A 66 -3.70 -5.25 -2.84
C GLY A 66 -5.09 -5.33 -3.43
N TYR A 67 -6.01 -5.87 -2.64
CA TYR A 67 -7.41 -6.02 -2.94
C TYR A 67 -8.21 -5.25 -1.90
N ILE A 68 -9.16 -4.45 -2.38
CA ILE A 68 -10.02 -3.62 -1.54
C ILE A 68 -11.42 -4.23 -1.58
N VAL A 69 -11.99 -4.40 -0.39
CA VAL A 69 -13.40 -4.77 -0.21
C VAL A 69 -14.08 -3.56 0.41
N PHE A 70 -15.09 -3.02 -0.27
CA PHE A 70 -15.90 -1.91 0.17
C PHE A 70 -17.33 -2.38 0.36
N ASP A 71 -17.78 -2.42 1.62
CA ASP A 71 -19.05 -3.01 2.03
C ASP A 71 -19.86 -1.99 2.85
N PRO A 72 -20.52 -1.01 2.19
CA PRO A 72 -21.37 -0.02 2.84
C PRO A 72 -22.78 -0.58 3.14
N ASP A 73 -23.35 -0.22 4.30
CA ASP A 73 -24.64 -0.78 4.73
C ASP A 73 -25.87 -0.15 4.03
N HIS A 74 -25.71 1.04 3.42
CA HIS A 74 -26.84 1.87 3.02
C HIS A 74 -26.69 2.57 1.66
N THR A 75 -26.09 3.76 1.63
CA THR A 75 -26.29 4.73 0.54
C THR A 75 -25.34 4.54 -0.64
N LEU A 76 -24.25 3.80 -0.44
CA LEU A 76 -23.26 3.52 -1.47
C LEU A 76 -23.39 2.06 -1.92
N GLU A 77 -22.85 1.77 -3.09
CA GLU A 77 -22.85 0.41 -3.63
C GLU A 77 -21.64 -0.37 -3.11
N GLU A 78 -21.86 -1.66 -2.84
CA GLU A 78 -20.78 -2.60 -2.56
C GLU A 78 -19.87 -2.71 -3.79
N THR A 79 -18.56 -2.55 -3.57
CA THR A 79 -17.59 -2.70 -4.65
C THR A 79 -16.33 -3.39 -4.15
N ASN A 80 -15.65 -4.08 -5.05
CA ASN A 80 -14.38 -4.70 -4.77
C ASN A 80 -13.47 -4.59 -5.99
N GLY A 81 -12.17 -4.58 -5.74
CA GLY A 81 -11.22 -4.42 -6.83
C GLY A 81 -9.77 -4.53 -6.40
N TRP A 82 -8.94 -4.85 -7.39
CA TRP A 82 -7.50 -4.77 -7.26
C TRP A 82 -7.06 -3.30 -7.19
N ALA A 83 -6.20 -2.98 -6.25
CA ALA A 83 -5.45 -1.74 -6.22
C ALA A 83 -4.34 -1.77 -7.27
N ASN A 84 -3.85 -0.59 -7.63
CA ASN A 84 -2.73 -0.48 -8.55
C ASN A 84 -1.48 -1.14 -7.95
N VAL A 85 -0.89 -2.05 -8.70
CA VAL A 85 0.36 -2.72 -8.32
C VAL A 85 1.52 -1.86 -8.80
N ALA A 86 2.47 -1.56 -7.92
CA ALA A 86 3.68 -0.83 -8.29
C ALA A 86 4.91 -1.75 -8.16
N ALA A 87 5.68 -1.89 -9.23
CA ALA A 87 6.89 -2.72 -9.22
C ALA A 87 8.09 -1.94 -9.76
N GLY A 88 9.29 -2.28 -9.32
CA GLY A 88 10.48 -1.58 -9.77
C GLY A 88 11.78 -2.01 -9.11
N LEU A 89 12.78 -1.16 -9.22
CA LEU A 89 14.15 -1.44 -8.80
C LEU A 89 14.59 -0.45 -7.72
N LYS A 90 15.31 -0.96 -6.73
CA LYS A 90 16.01 -0.20 -5.70
C LYS A 90 17.51 -0.39 -5.87
N TYR A 91 18.25 0.71 -5.88
CA TYR A 91 19.71 0.70 -5.87
C TYR A 91 20.29 1.48 -4.70
N ALA A 92 21.06 0.82 -3.84
CA ALA A 92 21.82 1.43 -2.75
C ALA A 92 23.14 1.99 -3.28
N TRP A 93 23.12 3.27 -3.64
CA TRP A 93 24.31 3.99 -4.10
C TRP A 93 25.30 4.22 -2.95
N LEU A 94 24.82 4.34 -1.71
CA LEU A 94 25.63 4.47 -0.51
C LEU A 94 25.31 3.35 0.48
N TYR A 95 26.33 2.58 0.87
CA TYR A 95 26.21 1.51 1.86
C TYR A 95 27.52 1.39 2.64
N GLU A 96 27.54 1.95 3.85
CA GLU A 96 28.67 1.97 4.78
C GLU A 96 28.22 1.44 6.15
N PRO A 97 28.25 0.11 6.35
CA PRO A 97 27.77 -0.52 7.59
C PRO A 97 28.58 -0.11 8.82
N GLU A 98 29.87 0.19 8.69
CA GLU A 98 30.75 0.63 9.77
C GLU A 98 30.32 1.99 10.32
N GLN A 99 29.84 2.88 9.45
CA GLN A 99 29.37 4.21 9.79
C GLN A 99 27.85 4.27 10.04
N ARG A 100 27.15 3.13 9.91
CA ARG A 100 25.68 3.01 9.96
C ARG A 100 24.98 3.95 8.98
N LEU A 101 25.60 4.17 7.84
CA LEU A 101 25.12 5.08 6.81
C LEU A 101 24.69 4.30 5.58
N ALA A 102 23.45 4.50 5.14
CA ALA A 102 22.93 3.90 3.93
C ALA A 102 22.01 4.89 3.22
N SER A 103 22.10 4.93 1.90
CA SER A 103 21.20 5.70 1.04
C SER A 103 20.96 4.95 -0.25
N ASN A 104 19.73 5.06 -0.75
CA ASN A 104 19.26 4.35 -1.93
C ASN A 104 18.44 5.30 -2.81
N VAL A 105 18.28 4.89 -4.06
CA VAL A 105 17.33 5.46 -5.01
C VAL A 105 16.42 4.35 -5.51
N GLN A 106 15.14 4.65 -5.65
CA GLN A 106 14.12 3.70 -6.11
C GLN A 106 13.38 4.27 -7.30
N LEU A 107 13.12 3.40 -8.27
CA LEU A 107 12.23 3.65 -9.39
C LEU A 107 11.11 2.63 -9.32
N LEU A 108 9.88 3.09 -9.12
CA LEU A 108 8.68 2.28 -9.08
C LEU A 108 7.77 2.69 -10.24
N TYR A 109 7.32 1.71 -11.01
CA TYR A 109 6.31 1.89 -12.06
C TYR A 109 4.98 1.35 -11.56
N GLU A 110 3.95 2.19 -11.60
CA GLU A 110 2.59 1.82 -11.21
C GLU A 110 1.83 1.27 -12.41
N ILE A 111 1.36 0.03 -12.30
CA ILE A 111 0.54 -0.64 -13.29
C ILE A 111 -0.91 -0.46 -12.83
N PRO A 112 -1.74 0.27 -13.61
CA PRO A 112 -3.15 0.45 -13.30
C PRO A 112 -3.90 -0.84 -13.60
N LEU A 113 -3.80 -1.81 -12.69
CA LEU A 113 -4.57 -3.06 -12.71
C LEU A 113 -5.95 -2.90 -12.06
N GLY A 114 -6.28 -1.70 -11.57
CA GLY A 114 -7.61 -1.38 -11.06
C GLY A 114 -8.68 -1.66 -12.09
N SER A 115 -9.46 -2.72 -11.84
CA SER A 115 -10.67 -2.98 -12.59
C SER A 115 -11.76 -2.03 -12.09
N GLU A 116 -12.21 -1.11 -12.94
CA GLU A 116 -13.55 -0.54 -12.84
C GLU A 116 -14.54 -1.67 -13.19
N GLN A 117 -15.04 -2.37 -12.18
CA GLN A 117 -16.42 -2.85 -12.28
C GLN A 117 -17.25 -1.83 -11.49
N ALA A 118 -17.68 -0.82 -12.24
CA ALA A 118 -18.82 0.04 -11.90
C ALA A 118 -20.12 -0.70 -12.21
#